data_AF-M0G8L7-F1
#
_entry.id   AF-M0G8L7-F1
#
_cell.length_a   1.000
_cell.length_b   1.000
_cell.length_c   1.000
_cell.angle_alpha   90.00
_cell.angle_beta   90.00
_cell.angle_gamma   90.00
#
_symmetry.space_group_name_H-M   'P 1'
#
loop_
_entity.id
_entity.type
_entity.pdbx_description
1 polymer ?
#
loop_
_entity_poly.entity_id
_entity_poly.type
_entity_poly.pdbx_seq_one_letter_code
_entity_poly.pdbx_strand_id
1 'polypeptide(L)'
;MYDTDDTTAHEPTEKRSLRFATDLEADVSLTDWTALRVHRVIFDETESQFALLEALQTAADGVDILEFEHRLSSCGFDVDGSVVKLARRAVAGERRALWDLIRYARRLGHDEMGQPQSALEDALAFTRLLGYSNPQQTIAIGLNAAFRETRRDQADEIIEYVLTLSESVDVVLGGSEIDRVYLHNYYGDILPSSVTNPCNDTRNDYSITTLVDVVGTDGLAVEILRTVGETESGHMAYSALQSAFSQYDRTTVSRRLNEKLIEYGLCEKYGARGNLRIEILDKGALYLEELAKEKERQKALQDYVTNTPKPNHNTRVITDRPRGG
;
A
#
# COMPACT_ATOMS: atom_id res chain seq x y z
N MET A 1 48.24 -1.08 18.60
CA MET A 1 47.64 -1.05 17.25
C MET A 1 46.16 -1.26 17.50
N TYR A 2 45.37 -0.21 17.26
CA TYR A 2 43.92 -0.24 17.42
C TYR A 2 43.34 -1.08 16.29
N ASP A 3 42.43 -1.99 16.63
CA ASP A 3 41.43 -2.47 15.69
C ASP A 3 40.11 -2.53 16.46
N THR A 4 39.38 -1.42 16.38
CA THR A 4 37.97 -1.29 16.73
C THR A 4 37.19 -1.55 15.46
N ASP A 5 36.77 -2.79 15.24
CA ASP A 5 35.66 -3.10 14.33
C ASP A 5 34.36 -2.85 15.10
N ASP A 6 34.01 -1.56 15.20
CA ASP A 6 32.65 -1.12 15.41
C ASP A 6 31.99 -1.04 14.04
N THR A 7 31.24 -2.08 13.69
CA THR A 7 30.29 -2.03 12.58
C THR A 7 29.04 -2.76 13.04
N THR A 8 28.36 -2.18 14.02
CA THR A 8 26.93 -2.39 14.20
C THR A 8 26.21 -1.75 13.01
N ALA A 9 26.25 -2.44 11.86
CA ALA A 9 25.36 -2.15 10.76
C ALA A 9 23.94 -2.40 11.28
N HIS A 10 23.22 -1.33 11.60
CA HIS A 10 21.78 -1.36 11.72
C HIS A 10 21.22 -1.92 10.40
N GLU A 11 20.75 -3.16 10.46
CA GLU A 11 19.90 -3.73 9.43
C GLU A 11 18.76 -2.74 9.10
N PRO A 12 18.35 -2.64 7.83
CA PRO A 12 17.26 -1.75 7.47
C PRO A 12 16.00 -2.21 8.20
N THR A 13 15.57 -1.41 9.18
CA THR A 13 14.27 -1.55 9.85
C THR A 13 13.22 -1.80 8.77
N GLU A 14 12.49 -2.92 8.85
CA GLU A 14 11.36 -3.18 7.96
C GLU A 14 10.54 -1.89 7.84
N LYS A 15 10.37 -1.40 6.61
CA LYS A 15 9.61 -0.18 6.38
C LYS A 15 8.19 -0.42 6.87
N ARG A 16 7.85 0.24 7.98
CA ARG A 16 6.49 0.30 8.51
C ARG A 16 5.52 0.69 7.41
N SER A 17 4.36 0.05 7.45
CA SER A 17 3.43 0.02 6.33
C SER A 17 2.17 0.81 6.65
N LEU A 18 1.74 1.62 5.67
CA LEU A 18 0.40 2.17 5.63
C LEU A 18 -0.35 1.51 4.48
N ARG A 19 -1.44 0.82 4.78
CA ARG A 19 -2.25 0.08 3.80
C ARG A 19 -3.73 0.34 3.99
N PHE A 20 -4.53 0.10 2.96
CA PHE A 20 -5.99 0.15 3.04
C PHE A 20 -6.54 -1.28 3.06
N ALA A 21 -7.66 -1.50 3.75
CA ALA A 21 -8.39 -2.77 3.77
C ALA A 21 -9.90 -2.55 3.70
N THR A 22 -10.60 -3.29 2.83
CA THR A 22 -12.06 -3.44 2.90
C THR A 22 -12.43 -4.50 3.95
N ASP A 23 -13.55 -4.31 4.65
CA ASP A 23 -14.11 -5.27 5.64
C ASP A 23 -13.19 -5.60 6.84
N LEU A 24 -12.49 -4.58 7.35
CA LEU A 24 -11.67 -4.68 8.57
C LEU A 24 -12.46 -4.28 9.82
N GLU A 25 -12.31 -5.05 10.90
CA GLU A 25 -12.73 -4.59 12.24
C GLU A 25 -11.74 -3.52 12.73
N ALA A 26 -12.24 -2.30 12.89
CA ALA A 26 -11.40 -1.15 13.20
C ALA A 26 -11.24 -0.94 14.70
N ASP A 27 -10.01 -0.77 15.17
CA ASP A 27 -9.68 -0.37 16.54
C ASP A 27 -10.16 1.07 16.81
N VAL A 28 -10.08 1.93 15.78
CA VAL A 28 -10.54 3.31 15.83
C VAL A 28 -11.68 3.53 14.86
N SER A 29 -12.89 3.77 15.37
CA SER A 29 -14.04 4.21 14.57
C SER A 29 -14.73 5.39 15.24
N LEU A 30 -14.82 6.50 14.53
CA LEU A 30 -15.28 7.77 15.10
C LEU A 30 -16.53 8.29 14.38
N THR A 31 -17.42 8.90 15.15
CA THR A 31 -18.58 9.66 14.63
C THR A 31 -18.28 11.14 14.46
N ASP A 32 -17.20 11.62 15.05
CA ASP A 32 -16.68 12.98 14.95
C ASP A 32 -15.15 12.91 14.87
N TRP A 33 -14.59 13.44 13.79
CA TRP A 33 -13.22 13.20 13.37
C TRP A 33 -12.35 14.42 13.63
N THR A 34 -11.33 14.24 14.47
CA THR A 34 -10.19 15.15 14.62
C THR A 34 -8.94 14.31 14.87
N ALA A 35 -7.76 14.80 14.48
CA ALA A 35 -6.49 14.12 14.73
C ALA A 35 -6.31 13.79 16.23
N LEU A 36 -6.68 14.75 17.10
CA LEU A 36 -6.63 14.58 18.55
C LEU A 36 -7.63 13.53 19.06
N ARG A 37 -8.78 13.34 18.41
CA ARG A 37 -9.70 12.26 18.78
C ARG A 37 -9.15 10.90 18.36
N VAL A 38 -8.57 10.78 17.17
CA VAL A 38 -7.89 9.55 16.71
C VAL A 38 -6.77 9.18 17.68
N HIS A 39 -5.89 10.13 18.01
CA HIS A 39 -4.81 9.95 19.00
C HIS A 39 -5.34 9.42 20.33
N ARG A 40 -6.37 10.06 20.89
CA ARG A 40 -6.89 9.66 22.20
C ARG A 40 -7.45 8.24 22.21
N VAL A 41 -8.14 7.81 21.15
CA VAL A 41 -8.65 6.43 21.08
C VAL A 41 -7.49 5.45 21.05
N ILE A 42 -6.46 5.72 20.24
CA ILE A 42 -5.26 4.88 20.17
C ILE A 42 -4.59 4.74 21.54
N PHE A 43 -4.40 5.84 22.26
CA PHE A 43 -3.75 5.83 23.57
C PHE A 43 -4.67 5.43 24.74
N ASP A 44 -5.98 5.29 24.52
CA ASP A 44 -6.87 4.68 25.51
C ASP A 44 -6.65 3.17 25.60
N GLU A 45 -6.20 2.56 24.50
CA GLU A 45 -5.84 1.15 24.44
C GLU A 45 -4.60 0.85 25.28
N THR A 46 -4.65 -0.29 25.97
CA THR A 46 -3.60 -0.70 26.92
C THR A 46 -2.30 -1.06 26.18
N GLU A 47 -2.39 -1.62 24.97
CA GLU A 47 -1.22 -1.99 24.16
C GLU A 47 -0.42 -0.76 23.74
N SER A 48 -1.08 0.28 23.24
CA SER A 48 -0.43 1.54 22.87
C SER A 48 0.23 2.24 24.06
N GLN A 49 -0.35 2.09 25.26
CA GLN A 49 0.26 2.59 26.50
C GLN A 49 1.54 1.82 26.81
N PHE A 50 1.55 0.48 26.66
CA PHE A 50 2.77 -0.30 26.84
C PHE A 50 3.83 0.04 25.78
N ALA A 51 3.44 0.19 24.52
CA ALA A 51 4.33 0.60 23.43
C ALA A 51 4.98 1.97 23.72
N LEU A 52 4.22 2.92 24.29
CA LEU A 52 4.77 4.21 24.73
C LEU A 52 5.83 4.05 25.83
N LEU A 53 5.59 3.16 26.79
CA LEU A 53 6.55 2.93 27.88
C LEU A 53 7.82 2.26 27.36
N GLU A 54 7.68 1.28 26.48
CA GLU A 54 8.79 0.63 25.81
C GLU A 54 9.59 1.64 24.99
N ALA A 55 8.93 2.41 24.13
CA ALA A 55 9.56 3.48 23.35
C ALA A 55 10.35 4.46 24.22
N LEU A 56 9.77 4.88 25.35
CA LEU A 56 10.43 5.80 26.27
C LEU A 56 11.69 5.18 26.90
N GLN A 57 11.62 3.90 27.28
CA GLN A 57 12.75 3.17 27.84
C GLN A 57 13.84 2.96 26.79
N THR A 58 13.49 2.53 25.58
CA THR A 58 14.43 2.35 24.46
C THR A 58 15.09 3.66 24.06
N ALA A 59 14.34 4.77 24.02
CA ALA A 59 14.90 6.08 23.72
C ALA A 59 15.93 6.54 24.77
N ALA A 60 15.78 6.12 26.03
CA ALA A 60 16.70 6.44 27.12
C ALA A 60 17.83 5.41 27.31
N ASP A 61 17.75 4.25 26.66
CA ASP A 61 18.72 3.18 26.86
C ASP A 61 20.11 3.56 26.31
N GLY A 62 21.13 3.26 27.11
CA GLY A 62 22.53 3.48 26.75
C GLY A 62 22.97 4.93 26.57
N VAL A 63 22.14 5.93 26.87
CA VAL A 63 22.43 7.35 26.63
C VAL A 63 22.37 8.21 27.89
N ASP A 64 23.05 9.37 27.85
CA ASP A 64 22.93 10.37 28.90
C ASP A 64 21.65 11.21 28.76
N ILE A 65 21.41 12.07 29.75
CA ILE A 65 20.18 12.87 29.82
C ILE A 65 20.05 13.88 28.68
N LEU A 66 21.16 14.42 28.17
CA LEU A 66 21.16 15.44 27.13
C LEU A 66 20.86 14.80 25.78
N GLU A 67 21.46 13.64 25.51
CA GLU A 67 21.17 12.85 24.32
C GLU A 67 19.73 12.32 24.33
N PHE A 68 19.22 11.89 25.50
CA PHE A 68 17.80 11.54 25.64
C PHE A 68 16.87 12.72 25.34
N GLU A 69 17.15 13.91 25.89
CA GLU A 69 16.38 15.13 25.57
C GLU A 69 16.47 15.48 24.08
N HIS A 70 17.62 15.29 23.44
CA HIS A 70 17.80 15.50 22.00
C HIS A 70 16.96 14.53 21.16
N ARG A 71 16.89 13.24 21.56
CA ARG A 71 16.01 12.25 20.92
C ARG A 71 14.54 12.64 21.04
N LEU A 72 14.09 13.08 22.21
CA LEU A 72 12.72 13.58 22.41
C LEU A 72 12.44 14.84 21.58
N SER A 73 13.41 15.76 21.49
CA SER A 73 13.30 16.95 20.66
C SER A 73 13.23 16.61 19.17
N SER A 74 13.95 15.59 18.72
CA SER A 74 13.88 15.08 17.35
C SER A 74 12.52 14.47 17.01
N CYS A 75 11.80 13.94 18.01
CA CYS A 75 10.39 13.57 17.86
C CYS A 75 9.46 14.79 17.75
N GLY A 76 9.90 15.98 18.15
CA GLY A 76 9.13 17.22 18.12
C GLY A 76 8.70 17.73 19.50
N PHE A 77 9.13 17.11 20.60
CA PHE A 77 8.83 17.64 21.93
C PHE A 77 9.65 18.90 22.24
N ASP A 78 9.01 19.88 22.87
CA ASP A 78 9.72 21.01 23.46
C ASP A 78 10.60 20.54 24.63
N VAL A 79 11.90 20.77 24.54
CA VAL A 79 12.90 20.39 25.56
C VAL A 79 12.59 21.04 26.91
N ASP A 80 12.08 22.28 26.90
CA ASP A 80 11.68 22.99 28.10
C ASP A 80 10.23 22.66 28.54
N GLY A 81 9.54 21.85 27.74
CA GLY A 81 8.15 21.44 27.91
C GLY A 81 7.91 20.54 29.11
N SER A 82 6.65 20.49 29.55
CA SER A 82 6.21 19.63 30.65
C SER A 82 6.38 18.14 30.33
N VAL A 83 6.22 17.76 29.06
CA VAL A 83 6.34 16.37 28.58
C VAL A 83 7.76 15.84 28.77
N VAL A 84 8.78 16.59 28.33
CA VAL A 84 10.19 16.20 28.49
C VAL A 84 10.56 16.10 29.97
N LYS A 85 10.11 17.05 30.80
CA LYS A 85 10.29 16.99 32.26
C LYS A 85 9.67 15.74 32.89
N LEU A 86 8.48 15.33 32.44
CA LEU A 86 7.82 14.10 32.89
C LEU A 86 8.57 12.86 32.39
N ALA A 87 8.97 12.83 31.13
CA ALA A 87 9.76 11.76 30.53
C ALA A 87 11.06 11.49 31.31
N ARG A 88 11.82 12.54 31.64
CA ARG A 88 13.04 12.44 32.46
C ARG A 88 12.81 11.80 33.82
N ARG A 89 11.75 12.24 34.51
CA ARG A 89 11.37 11.70 35.82
C ARG A 89 10.91 10.25 35.72
N ALA A 90 10.19 9.92 34.65
CA ALA A 90 9.73 8.55 34.38
C ALA A 90 10.91 7.59 34.14
N VAL A 91 11.90 7.97 33.30
CA VAL A 91 13.09 7.13 33.05
C VAL A 91 14.04 7.06 34.26
N ALA A 92 14.00 8.07 35.15
CA ALA A 92 14.65 8.01 36.46
C ALA A 92 13.93 7.07 37.47
N GLY A 93 12.86 6.39 37.04
CA GLY A 93 12.12 5.42 37.85
C GLY A 93 10.93 5.99 38.64
N GLU A 94 10.58 7.26 38.44
CA GLU A 94 9.43 7.85 39.14
C GLU A 94 8.10 7.38 38.54
N ARG A 95 7.49 6.38 39.19
CA ARG A 95 6.20 5.78 38.77
C ARG A 95 5.10 6.82 38.57
N ARG A 96 5.06 7.90 39.37
CA ARG A 96 4.04 8.94 39.23
C ARG A 96 4.19 9.70 37.92
N ALA A 97 5.42 10.07 37.55
CA ALA A 97 5.69 10.76 36.30
C ALA A 97 5.34 9.89 35.08
N LEU A 98 5.59 8.58 35.17
CA LEU A 98 5.16 7.60 34.17
C LEU A 98 3.64 7.64 33.93
N TRP A 99 2.86 7.56 35.01
CA TRP A 99 1.39 7.62 34.93
C TRP A 99 0.87 8.98 34.46
N ASP A 100 1.54 10.06 34.87
CA ASP A 100 1.19 11.41 34.44
C ASP A 100 1.48 11.61 32.94
N LEU A 101 2.54 11.00 32.40
CA LEU A 101 2.85 10.99 30.97
C LEU A 101 1.79 10.23 30.15
N ILE A 102 1.40 9.02 30.59
CA ILE A 102 0.31 8.26 29.95
C ILE A 102 -1.00 9.07 30.00
N ARG A 103 -1.31 9.67 31.15
CA ARG A 103 -2.50 10.51 31.30
C ARG A 103 -2.45 11.72 30.36
N TYR A 104 -1.27 12.32 30.18
CA TYR A 104 -1.09 13.46 29.30
C TYR A 104 -1.40 13.08 27.84
N ALA A 105 -0.78 12.01 27.31
CA ALA A 105 -1.06 11.51 25.97
C ALA A 105 -2.56 11.26 25.75
N ARG A 106 -3.22 10.56 26.69
CA ARG A 106 -4.67 10.26 26.62
C ARG A 106 -5.60 11.48 26.67
N ARG A 107 -5.13 12.64 27.15
CA ARG A 107 -5.96 13.83 27.36
C ARG A 107 -5.58 15.01 26.48
N LEU A 108 -4.71 14.81 25.48
CA LEU A 108 -4.39 15.85 24.51
C LEU A 108 -5.66 16.45 23.88
N GLY A 109 -5.68 17.78 23.78
CA GLY A 109 -6.81 18.51 23.20
C GLY A 109 -8.10 18.52 24.01
N HIS A 110 -8.09 18.13 25.28
CA HIS A 110 -9.20 18.46 26.20
C HIS A 110 -8.97 19.84 26.84
N ASP A 111 -10.05 20.59 27.08
CA ASP A 111 -10.12 21.99 27.56
C ASP A 111 -9.24 22.37 28.77
N GLU A 112 -8.59 21.41 29.42
CA GLU A 112 -7.72 21.61 30.58
C GLU A 112 -6.22 21.67 30.25
N MET A 113 -5.77 21.34 29.02
CA MET A 113 -4.35 21.06 28.75
C MET A 113 -3.60 21.97 27.76
N GLY A 114 -4.24 22.98 27.13
CA GLY A 114 -3.52 23.98 26.33
C GLY A 114 -4.20 24.39 25.02
N GLN A 115 -3.50 25.22 24.22
CA GLN A 115 -3.95 25.65 22.89
C GLN A 115 -4.01 24.46 21.92
N PRO A 116 -5.00 24.36 21.01
CA PRO A 116 -5.18 23.20 20.13
C PRO A 116 -3.97 22.87 19.24
N GLN A 117 -3.25 23.90 18.78
CA GLN A 117 -2.08 23.73 17.91
C GLN A 117 -0.91 23.04 18.62
N SER A 118 -0.64 23.41 19.88
CA SER A 118 0.37 22.71 20.71
C SER A 118 -0.04 21.26 20.94
N ALA A 119 -1.35 21.00 21.12
CA ALA A 119 -1.82 19.65 21.35
C ALA A 119 -1.65 18.73 20.14
N LEU A 120 -1.77 19.25 18.90
CA LEU A 120 -1.50 18.46 17.69
C LEU A 120 -0.02 18.15 17.53
N GLU A 121 0.85 19.15 17.73
CA GLU A 121 2.31 18.97 17.73
C GLU A 121 2.74 17.91 18.76
N ASP A 122 2.21 17.99 19.99
CA ASP A 122 2.46 16.99 21.02
C ASP A 122 1.94 15.60 20.60
N ALA A 123 0.77 15.53 19.96
CA ALA A 123 0.21 14.28 19.47
C ALA A 123 1.09 13.64 18.39
N LEU A 124 1.63 14.43 17.46
CA LEU A 124 2.59 14.00 16.44
C LEU A 124 3.93 13.60 17.08
N ALA A 125 4.37 14.30 18.12
CA ALA A 125 5.59 13.94 18.83
C ALA A 125 5.48 12.59 19.56
N PHE A 126 4.31 12.30 20.14
CA PHE A 126 4.03 10.98 20.71
C PHE A 126 4.02 9.88 19.66
N THR A 127 3.47 10.13 18.46
CA THR A 127 3.49 9.10 17.41
C THR A 127 4.91 8.82 16.94
N ARG A 128 5.74 9.85 16.72
CA ARG A 128 7.17 9.67 16.38
C ARG A 128 7.95 8.95 17.48
N LEU A 129 7.63 9.20 18.75
CA LEU A 129 8.25 8.49 19.88
C LEU A 129 7.98 6.98 19.81
N LEU A 130 6.79 6.54 19.40
CA LEU A 130 6.50 5.10 19.21
C LEU A 130 7.48 4.43 18.24
N GLY A 131 8.17 5.20 17.40
CA GLY A 131 9.23 4.71 16.53
C GLY A 131 10.40 4.03 17.26
N TYR A 132 10.55 4.26 18.57
CA TYR A 132 11.53 3.56 19.43
C TYR A 132 11.00 2.25 20.03
N SER A 133 9.72 1.93 19.87
CA SER A 133 9.14 0.64 20.30
C SER A 133 9.25 -0.42 19.20
N ASN A 134 9.24 -1.69 19.59
CA ASN A 134 9.28 -2.80 18.65
C ASN A 134 7.95 -2.89 17.84
N PRO A 135 7.98 -2.98 16.49
CA PRO A 135 6.81 -2.83 15.61
C PRO A 135 5.74 -3.94 15.66
N GLN A 136 5.50 -4.60 16.79
CA GLN A 136 4.52 -5.69 16.84
C GLN A 136 3.05 -5.23 16.76
N GLN A 137 2.78 -3.94 16.97
CA GLN A 137 1.42 -3.43 16.98
C GLN A 137 1.00 -2.92 15.59
N THR A 138 -0.06 -3.50 15.04
CA THR A 138 -0.79 -2.95 13.89
C THR A 138 -2.02 -2.21 14.39
N ILE A 139 -2.23 -0.97 13.96
CA ILE A 139 -3.39 -0.14 14.35
C ILE A 139 -4.36 -0.05 13.17
N ALA A 140 -5.60 -0.50 13.38
CA ALA A 140 -6.68 -0.40 12.41
C ALA A 140 -7.54 0.86 12.63
N ILE A 141 -7.57 1.76 11.64
CA ILE A 141 -8.36 2.99 11.67
C ILE A 141 -9.48 2.90 10.64
N GLY A 142 -10.72 2.83 11.11
CA GLY A 142 -11.93 2.65 10.29
C GLY A 142 -12.49 3.98 9.83
N LEU A 143 -12.35 4.27 8.55
CA LEU A 143 -12.95 5.39 7.84
C LEU A 143 -14.44 5.12 7.58
N ASN A 144 -15.23 6.18 7.65
CA ASN A 144 -16.67 6.13 7.42
C ASN A 144 -17.17 7.44 6.79
N ALA A 145 -18.49 7.54 6.56
CA ALA A 145 -19.08 8.73 5.97
C ALA A 145 -18.75 10.03 6.74
N ALA A 146 -18.67 9.98 8.07
CA ALA A 146 -18.36 11.16 8.89
C ALA A 146 -16.95 11.70 8.62
N PHE A 147 -15.98 10.84 8.32
CA PHE A 147 -14.64 11.28 7.90
C PHE A 147 -14.71 12.09 6.61
N ARG A 148 -15.46 11.62 5.60
CA ARG A 148 -15.59 12.33 4.31
C ARG A 148 -16.33 13.66 4.42
N GLU A 149 -17.23 13.78 5.40
CA GLU A 149 -18.00 14.99 5.70
C GLU A 149 -17.24 15.98 6.60
N THR A 150 -16.08 15.58 7.11
CA THR A 150 -15.22 16.43 7.95
C THR A 150 -14.70 17.62 7.14
N ARG A 151 -14.50 18.76 7.81
CA ARG A 151 -13.95 19.95 7.15
C ARG A 151 -12.55 19.67 6.62
N ARG A 152 -12.19 20.35 5.53
CA ARG A 152 -10.97 20.02 4.80
C ARG A 152 -9.70 20.17 5.64
N ASP A 153 -9.60 21.28 6.37
CA ASP A 153 -8.53 21.57 7.32
C ASP A 153 -8.37 20.47 8.37
N GLN A 154 -9.48 20.03 8.97
CA GLN A 154 -9.48 18.95 9.95
C GLN A 154 -9.10 17.60 9.33
N ALA A 155 -9.54 17.33 8.10
CA ALA A 155 -9.19 16.12 7.37
C ALA A 155 -7.70 16.10 7.00
N ASP A 156 -7.12 17.25 6.64
CA ASP A 156 -5.68 17.39 6.39
C ASP A 156 -4.88 17.07 7.67
N GLU A 157 -5.28 17.59 8.84
CA GLU A 157 -4.65 17.27 10.14
C GLU A 157 -4.74 15.77 10.49
N ILE A 158 -5.88 15.12 10.19
CA ILE A 158 -6.05 13.68 10.43
C ILE A 158 -5.10 12.87 9.54
N ILE A 159 -4.99 13.23 8.26
CA ILE A 159 -4.10 12.55 7.32
C ILE A 159 -2.63 12.74 7.71
N GLU A 160 -2.23 13.93 8.11
CA GLU A 160 -0.89 14.20 8.65
C GLU A 160 -0.59 13.33 9.87
N TYR A 161 -1.55 13.22 10.80
CA TYR A 161 -1.42 12.38 11.99
C TYR A 161 -1.25 10.90 11.62
N VAL A 162 -2.09 10.38 10.73
CA VAL A 162 -2.04 8.98 10.26
C VAL A 162 -0.72 8.68 9.56
N LEU A 163 -0.23 9.58 8.70
CA LEU A 163 1.05 9.43 8.02
C LEU A 163 2.20 9.36 9.02
N THR A 164 2.25 10.32 9.95
CA THR A 164 3.29 10.36 11.00
C THR A 164 3.24 9.11 11.89
N LEU A 165 2.04 8.63 12.21
CA LEU A 165 1.85 7.37 12.94
C LEU A 165 2.40 6.18 12.15
N SER A 166 2.14 6.12 10.84
CA SER A 166 2.60 5.02 9.98
C SER A 166 4.12 4.96 9.79
N GLU A 167 4.83 6.05 10.07
CA GLU A 167 6.30 6.04 10.14
C GLU A 167 6.81 5.31 11.39
N SER A 168 5.95 5.10 12.39
CA SER A 168 6.29 4.59 13.73
C SER A 168 5.66 3.23 14.07
N VAL A 169 4.52 2.91 13.48
CA VAL A 169 3.81 1.63 13.66
C VAL A 169 3.14 1.22 12.35
N ASP A 170 2.77 -0.05 12.22
CA ASP A 170 1.96 -0.48 11.08
C ASP A 170 0.54 0.04 11.22
N VAL A 171 0.01 0.67 10.16
CA VAL A 171 -1.33 1.26 10.15
C VAL A 171 -2.14 0.70 9.00
N VAL A 172 -3.37 0.30 9.30
CA VAL A 172 -4.36 -0.14 8.31
C VAL A 172 -5.55 0.79 8.33
N LEU A 173 -5.81 1.46 7.21
CA LEU A 173 -7.03 2.22 7.01
C LEU A 173 -8.14 1.27 6.53
N GLY A 174 -9.09 0.98 7.41
CA GLY A 174 -10.29 0.22 7.08
C GLY A 174 -11.35 1.13 6.46
N GLY A 175 -12.04 0.74 5.41
CA GLY A 175 -13.12 1.58 4.87
C GLY A 175 -13.86 0.99 3.69
N SER A 176 -14.86 1.71 3.20
CA SER A 176 -15.53 1.35 1.96
C SER A 176 -14.70 1.76 0.74
N GLU A 177 -14.99 1.19 -0.43
CA GLU A 177 -14.33 1.58 -1.68
C GLU A 177 -14.53 3.08 -2.02
N ILE A 178 -15.64 3.67 -1.56
CA ILE A 178 -15.91 5.10 -1.70
C ILE A 178 -14.93 5.93 -0.85
N ASP A 179 -14.56 5.45 0.34
CA ASP A 179 -13.53 6.08 1.18
C ASP A 179 -12.17 6.07 0.50
N ARG A 180 -11.84 4.95 -0.14
CA ARG A 180 -10.58 4.80 -0.88
C ARG A 180 -10.48 5.74 -2.08
N VAL A 181 -11.56 5.84 -2.87
CA VAL A 181 -11.65 6.78 -3.99
C VAL A 181 -11.60 8.23 -3.49
N TYR A 182 -12.21 8.52 -2.34
CA TYR A 182 -12.07 9.83 -1.69
C TYR A 182 -10.60 10.12 -1.37
N LEU A 183 -9.90 9.20 -0.69
CA LEU A 183 -8.48 9.36 -0.37
C LEU A 183 -7.63 9.56 -1.63
N HIS A 184 -7.90 8.80 -2.71
CA HIS A 184 -7.22 8.95 -3.99
C HIS A 184 -7.36 10.37 -4.57
N ASN A 185 -8.59 10.84 -4.68
CA ASN A 185 -8.90 12.10 -5.36
C ASN A 185 -8.34 13.31 -4.61
N TYR A 186 -8.17 13.18 -3.30
CA TYR A 186 -7.90 14.30 -2.41
C TYR A 186 -6.53 14.28 -1.75
N TYR A 187 -5.91 13.11 -1.61
CA TYR A 187 -4.65 12.90 -0.89
C TYR A 187 -3.71 11.93 -1.64
N GLY A 188 -4.00 11.59 -2.89
CA GLY A 188 -3.23 10.63 -3.70
C GLY A 188 -1.79 11.06 -4.00
N ASP A 189 -1.45 12.32 -3.76
CA ASP A 189 -0.11 12.90 -3.88
C ASP A 189 0.74 12.73 -2.62
N ILE A 190 0.11 12.55 -1.45
CA ILE A 190 0.81 12.45 -0.15
C ILE A 190 0.72 11.03 0.41
N LEU A 191 -0.42 10.36 0.24
CA LEU A 191 -0.62 9.00 0.72
C LEU A 191 0.02 7.97 -0.23
N PRO A 192 0.59 6.88 0.32
CA PRO A 192 1.17 5.83 -0.50
C PRO A 192 0.11 5.14 -1.35
N SER A 193 0.52 4.61 -2.50
CA SER A 193 -0.36 3.94 -3.46
C SER A 193 -1.04 2.68 -2.89
N SER A 194 -0.48 2.05 -1.85
CA SER A 194 -1.12 0.98 -1.06
C SER A 194 -2.45 1.42 -0.45
N VAL A 195 -2.58 2.70 -0.12
CA VAL A 195 -3.79 3.28 0.45
C VAL A 195 -4.72 3.77 -0.64
N THR A 196 -4.20 4.59 -1.55
CA THR A 196 -5.01 5.42 -2.44
C THR A 196 -5.33 4.77 -3.77
N ASN A 197 -4.65 3.71 -4.16
CA ASN A 197 -4.96 3.07 -5.42
C ASN A 197 -6.07 2.02 -5.19
N PRO A 198 -7.31 2.22 -5.70
CA PRO A 198 -8.42 1.26 -5.55
C PRO A 198 -8.08 -0.17 -5.99
N CYS A 199 -7.02 -0.34 -6.78
CA CYS A 199 -6.54 -1.64 -7.25
C CYS A 199 -5.49 -2.32 -6.35
N ASN A 200 -5.31 -1.87 -5.09
CA ASN A 200 -4.12 -2.22 -4.31
C ASN A 200 -4.38 -2.81 -2.92
N ASP A 201 -5.59 -3.32 -2.64
CA ASP A 201 -5.82 -4.04 -1.38
C ASP A 201 -5.17 -5.43 -1.40
N THR A 202 -5.13 -6.02 -2.58
CA THR A 202 -4.26 -7.12 -2.95
C THR A 202 -4.03 -6.91 -4.44
N ARG A 203 -2.80 -6.77 -4.92
CA ARG A 203 -2.56 -6.94 -6.35
C ARG A 203 -2.86 -8.42 -6.59
N ASN A 204 -4.11 -8.72 -6.96
CA ASN A 204 -4.68 -10.05 -6.99
C ASN A 204 -3.63 -11.06 -7.42
N ASP A 205 -3.32 -12.04 -6.57
CA ASP A 205 -2.43 -13.15 -6.90
C ASP A 205 -3.12 -14.14 -7.88
N TYR A 206 -3.79 -13.58 -8.89
CA TYR A 206 -4.22 -14.33 -10.05
C TYR A 206 -2.98 -14.88 -10.70
N SER A 207 -2.89 -16.21 -10.68
CA SER A 207 -1.99 -16.94 -11.55
C SER A 207 -2.12 -16.44 -12.99
N ILE A 208 -1.05 -16.52 -13.77
CA ILE A 208 -1.07 -16.14 -15.20
C ILE A 208 -2.18 -16.91 -15.95
N THR A 209 -2.45 -18.15 -15.55
CA THR A 209 -3.56 -18.96 -16.08
C THR A 209 -4.93 -18.32 -15.83
N THR A 210 -5.20 -17.80 -14.63
CA THR A 210 -6.46 -17.10 -14.33
C THR A 210 -6.59 -15.78 -15.11
N LEU A 211 -5.46 -15.10 -15.36
CA LEU A 211 -5.47 -13.89 -16.19
C LEU A 211 -5.79 -14.19 -17.64
N VAL A 212 -5.30 -15.31 -18.19
CA VAL A 212 -5.66 -15.75 -19.54
C VAL A 212 -7.16 -16.02 -19.67
N ASP A 213 -7.78 -16.60 -18.65
CA ASP A 213 -9.23 -16.87 -18.66
C ASP A 213 -10.08 -15.58 -18.59
N VAL A 214 -9.61 -14.57 -17.85
CA VAL A 214 -10.41 -13.38 -17.52
C VAL A 214 -10.13 -12.20 -18.45
N VAL A 215 -8.87 -12.00 -18.86
CA VAL A 215 -8.46 -10.96 -19.81
C VAL A 215 -8.56 -11.46 -21.25
N GLY A 216 -8.44 -12.78 -21.46
CA GLY A 216 -8.49 -13.42 -22.77
C GLY A 216 -7.09 -13.69 -23.33
N THR A 217 -7.03 -14.11 -24.60
CA THR A 217 -5.76 -14.26 -25.36
C THR A 217 -5.65 -13.26 -26.51
N ASP A 218 -6.77 -12.63 -26.86
CA ASP A 218 -6.93 -11.66 -27.93
C ASP A 218 -7.93 -10.55 -27.53
N GLY A 219 -8.11 -9.58 -28.42
CA GLY A 219 -9.03 -8.46 -28.23
C GLY A 219 -8.39 -7.19 -27.68
N LEU A 220 -9.22 -6.15 -27.53
CA LEU A 220 -8.77 -4.77 -27.32
C LEU A 220 -7.90 -4.58 -26.07
N ALA A 221 -8.18 -5.29 -24.98
CA ALA A 221 -7.34 -5.19 -23.77
C ALA A 221 -5.93 -5.74 -24.02
N VAL A 222 -5.82 -6.88 -24.69
CA VAL A 222 -4.53 -7.50 -25.03
C VAL A 222 -3.78 -6.65 -26.06
N GLU A 223 -4.48 -6.05 -27.02
CA GLU A 223 -3.89 -5.10 -27.98
C GLU A 223 -3.33 -3.86 -27.29
N ILE A 224 -4.09 -3.26 -26.36
CA ILE A 224 -3.62 -2.12 -25.56
C ILE A 224 -2.36 -2.52 -24.77
N LEU A 225 -2.36 -3.68 -24.13
CA LEU A 225 -1.22 -4.18 -23.35
C LEU A 225 0.02 -4.41 -24.21
N ARG A 226 -0.13 -5.00 -25.40
CA ARG A 226 0.97 -5.19 -26.36
C ARG A 226 1.54 -3.86 -26.83
N THR A 227 0.68 -2.91 -27.20
CA THR A 227 1.12 -1.58 -27.66
C THR A 227 1.95 -0.85 -26.61
N VAL A 228 1.60 -0.98 -25.32
CA VAL A 228 2.42 -0.41 -24.21
C VAL A 228 3.70 -1.22 -23.99
N GLY A 229 3.64 -2.55 -24.10
CA GLY A 229 4.80 -3.44 -23.91
C GLY A 229 5.83 -3.38 -25.05
N GLU A 230 5.43 -2.99 -26.26
CA GLU A 230 6.32 -2.83 -27.42
C GLU A 230 7.10 -1.50 -27.40
N THR A 231 6.76 -0.58 -26.49
CA THR A 231 7.54 0.66 -26.29
C THR A 231 8.90 0.34 -25.64
N GLU A 232 9.98 0.93 -26.14
CA GLU A 232 11.35 0.70 -25.66
C GLU A 232 11.53 0.95 -24.16
N SER A 233 10.70 1.82 -23.58
CA SER A 233 10.71 2.20 -22.16
C SER A 233 9.65 1.50 -21.31
N GLY A 234 8.84 0.59 -21.88
CA GLY A 234 7.74 -0.09 -21.16
C GLY A 234 6.59 0.84 -20.74
N HIS A 235 6.56 2.08 -21.24
CA HIS A 235 5.53 3.05 -20.91
C HIS A 235 5.26 4.01 -22.06
N MET A 236 4.04 4.57 -22.11
CA MET A 236 3.64 5.53 -23.13
C MET A 236 2.71 6.62 -22.56
N ALA A 237 2.65 7.77 -23.22
CA ALA A 237 1.70 8.82 -22.85
C ALA A 237 0.25 8.37 -23.13
N TYR A 238 -0.68 8.75 -22.26
CA TYR A 238 -2.09 8.42 -22.41
C TYR A 238 -2.70 9.00 -23.70
N SER A 239 -2.28 10.20 -24.09
CA SER A 239 -2.65 10.82 -25.35
C SER A 239 -2.14 10.03 -26.56
N ALA A 240 -0.95 9.43 -26.45
CA ALA A 240 -0.38 8.57 -27.48
C ALA A 240 -1.17 7.26 -27.58
N LEU A 241 -1.56 6.65 -26.45
CA LEU A 241 -2.45 5.48 -26.46
C LEU A 241 -3.78 5.80 -27.15
N GLN A 242 -4.42 6.90 -26.75
CA GLN A 242 -5.70 7.33 -27.33
C GLN A 242 -5.59 7.60 -28.84
N SER A 243 -4.41 8.03 -29.31
CA SER A 243 -4.15 8.24 -30.74
C SER A 243 -3.94 6.91 -31.48
N ALA A 244 -3.20 5.96 -30.88
CA ALA A 244 -2.96 4.62 -31.43
C ALA A 244 -4.25 3.80 -31.58
N PHE A 245 -5.26 4.08 -30.75
CA PHE A 245 -6.55 3.41 -30.77
C PHE A 245 -7.70 4.35 -31.21
N SER A 246 -7.40 5.32 -32.08
CA SER A 246 -8.36 6.33 -32.57
C SER A 246 -9.60 5.77 -33.28
N GLN A 247 -9.55 4.51 -33.72
CA GLN A 247 -10.70 3.76 -34.26
C GLN A 247 -11.75 3.38 -33.20
N TYR A 248 -11.41 3.47 -31.90
CA TYR A 248 -12.31 3.22 -30.79
C TYR A 248 -12.69 4.52 -30.08
N ASP A 249 -13.89 4.57 -29.50
CA ASP A 249 -14.26 5.69 -28.63
C ASP A 249 -13.32 5.78 -27.41
N ARG A 250 -12.99 7.01 -27.01
CA ARG A 250 -12.07 7.28 -25.89
C ARG A 250 -12.54 6.60 -24.61
N THR A 251 -13.84 6.57 -24.37
CA THR A 251 -14.45 5.91 -23.21
C THR A 251 -14.24 4.40 -23.26
N THR A 252 -14.32 3.80 -24.45
CA THR A 252 -14.10 2.36 -24.63
C THR A 252 -12.67 1.96 -24.32
N VAL A 253 -11.69 2.70 -24.84
CA VAL A 253 -10.26 2.47 -24.56
C VAL A 253 -9.97 2.68 -23.07
N SER A 254 -10.49 3.78 -22.49
CA SER A 254 -10.33 4.09 -21.06
C SER A 254 -10.89 2.97 -20.18
N ARG A 255 -12.07 2.48 -20.53
CA ARG A 255 -12.80 1.45 -19.79
C ARG A 255 -12.08 0.11 -19.86
N ARG A 256 -11.65 -0.33 -21.05
CA ARG A 256 -10.88 -1.59 -21.19
C ARG A 256 -9.55 -1.54 -20.47
N LEU A 257 -8.85 -0.42 -20.53
CA LEU A 257 -7.61 -0.23 -19.78
C LEU A 257 -7.86 -0.32 -18.27
N ASN A 258 -8.91 0.33 -17.76
CA ASN A 258 -9.23 0.30 -16.33
C ASN A 258 -9.72 -1.08 -15.87
N GLU A 259 -10.75 -1.65 -16.52
CA GLU A 259 -11.44 -2.89 -16.11
C GLU A 259 -10.64 -4.17 -16.38
N LYS A 260 -9.67 -4.16 -17.31
CA LYS A 260 -8.97 -5.40 -17.73
C LYS A 260 -7.48 -5.38 -17.53
N LEU A 261 -6.85 -4.21 -17.47
CA LEU A 261 -5.40 -4.12 -17.35
C LEU A 261 -4.97 -3.51 -16.01
N ILE A 262 -5.61 -2.45 -15.57
CA ILE A 262 -5.29 -1.82 -14.27
C ILE A 262 -5.89 -2.63 -13.12
N GLU A 263 -7.15 -3.05 -13.24
CA GLU A 263 -7.84 -3.90 -12.25
C GLU A 263 -7.07 -5.20 -11.94
N TYR A 264 -6.47 -5.81 -12.97
CA TYR A 264 -5.72 -7.07 -12.84
C TYR A 264 -4.21 -6.88 -12.64
N GLY A 265 -3.75 -5.64 -12.47
CA GLY A 265 -2.34 -5.33 -12.19
C GLY A 265 -1.38 -5.63 -13.35
N LEU A 266 -1.85 -5.54 -14.59
CA LEU A 266 -1.04 -5.71 -15.81
C LEU A 266 -0.46 -4.37 -16.29
N CYS A 267 -1.16 -3.27 -16.06
CA CYS A 267 -0.70 -1.91 -16.32
C CYS A 267 -0.99 -0.98 -15.13
N GLU A 268 -0.32 0.16 -15.11
CA GLU A 268 -0.60 1.28 -14.20
C GLU A 268 -0.70 2.60 -14.96
N LYS A 269 -1.47 3.55 -14.42
CA LYS A 269 -1.52 4.94 -14.88
C LYS A 269 -0.87 5.85 -13.84
N TYR A 270 -0.01 6.75 -14.28
CA TYR A 270 0.63 7.73 -13.39
C TYR A 270 0.83 9.08 -14.08
N GLY A 271 1.10 10.12 -13.28
CA GLY A 271 1.36 11.47 -13.76
C GLY A 271 0.19 12.44 -13.61
N ALA A 272 0.49 13.73 -13.74
CA ALA A 272 -0.46 14.81 -13.50
C ALA A 272 -1.58 14.89 -14.56
N ARG A 273 -2.69 15.55 -14.21
CA ARG A 273 -3.83 15.79 -15.11
C ARG A 273 -3.38 16.59 -16.34
N GLY A 274 -3.27 15.91 -17.49
CA GLY A 274 -2.77 16.45 -18.76
C GLY A 274 -1.45 15.85 -19.24
N ASN A 275 -0.70 15.16 -18.38
CA ASN A 275 0.52 14.42 -18.69
C ASN A 275 0.45 12.98 -18.13
N LEU A 276 -0.71 12.37 -18.26
CA LEU A 276 -0.95 11.01 -17.80
C LEU A 276 -0.15 10.04 -18.68
N ARG A 277 0.52 9.06 -18.06
CA ARG A 277 1.28 7.98 -18.68
C ARG A 277 0.70 6.64 -18.27
N ILE A 278 0.97 5.64 -19.09
CA ILE A 278 0.62 4.24 -18.83
C ILE A 278 1.92 3.44 -18.88
N GLU A 279 2.12 2.56 -17.92
CA GLU A 279 3.26 1.66 -17.85
C GLU A 279 2.79 0.22 -17.71
N ILE A 280 3.52 -0.69 -18.38
CA ILE A 280 3.35 -2.11 -18.19
C ILE A 280 4.09 -2.54 -16.93
N LEU A 281 3.45 -3.40 -16.15
CA LEU A 281 4.02 -3.95 -14.92
C LEU A 281 4.67 -5.30 -15.22
N ASP A 282 5.54 -5.78 -14.33
CA ASP A 282 6.21 -7.09 -14.48
C ASP A 282 5.21 -8.22 -14.74
N LYS A 283 4.05 -8.19 -14.06
CA LYS A 283 2.96 -9.15 -14.25
C LYS A 283 2.32 -9.06 -15.64
N GLY A 284 2.21 -7.85 -16.20
CA GLY A 284 1.79 -7.62 -17.58
C GLY A 284 2.78 -8.17 -18.60
N ALA A 285 4.08 -7.99 -18.36
CA ALA A 285 5.14 -8.53 -19.21
C ALA A 285 5.16 -10.06 -19.19
N LEU A 286 5.08 -10.68 -18.01
CA LEU A 286 5.01 -12.14 -17.86
C LEU A 286 3.76 -12.73 -18.53
N TYR A 287 2.62 -12.04 -18.43
CA TYR A 287 1.40 -12.45 -19.13
C TYR A 287 1.57 -12.41 -20.66
N LEU A 288 2.21 -11.37 -21.21
CA LEU A 288 2.52 -11.30 -22.65
C LEU A 288 3.48 -12.41 -23.09
N GLU A 289 4.46 -12.75 -22.25
CA GLU A 289 5.39 -13.86 -22.51
C GLU A 289 4.67 -15.21 -22.57
N GLU A 290 3.74 -15.47 -21.65
CA GLU A 290 2.95 -16.71 -21.65
C GLU A 290 2.01 -16.78 -22.87
N LEU A 291 1.40 -15.67 -23.28
CA LEU A 291 0.62 -15.62 -24.52
C LEU A 291 1.48 -15.91 -25.76
N ALA A 292 2.73 -15.45 -25.78
CA ALA A 292 3.66 -15.74 -26.86
C ALA A 292 4.00 -17.25 -26.91
N LYS A 293 4.32 -17.85 -25.75
CA LYS A 293 4.58 -19.30 -25.61
C LYS A 293 3.38 -20.13 -26.06
N GLU A 294 2.16 -19.74 -25.69
CA GLU A 294 0.95 -20.46 -26.08
C GLU A 294 0.69 -20.36 -27.59
N LYS A 295 0.92 -19.19 -28.19
CA LYS A 295 0.82 -19.02 -29.65
C LYS A 295 1.82 -19.87 -30.41
N GLU A 296 3.05 -20.03 -29.88
CA GLU A 296 4.06 -20.93 -30.45
C GLU A 296 3.66 -22.41 -30.32
N ARG A 297 3.13 -22.83 -29.16
CA ARG A 297 2.59 -24.19 -28.96
C ARG A 297 1.46 -24.49 -29.95
N GLN A 298 0.53 -23.57 -30.14
CA GLN A 298 -0.58 -23.73 -31.08
C GLN A 298 -0.11 -23.81 -32.54
N LYS A 299 0.88 -23.00 -32.92
CA LYS A 299 1.50 -23.06 -34.25
C LYS A 299 2.18 -24.41 -34.49
N ALA A 300 2.94 -24.90 -33.51
CA ALA A 300 3.57 -26.23 -33.58
C ALA A 300 2.53 -27.35 -33.70
N LEU A 301 1.39 -27.25 -33.01
CA LEU A 301 0.28 -28.20 -33.13
C LEU A 301 -0.38 -28.15 -34.51
N GLN A 302 -0.63 -26.96 -35.06
CA GLN A 302 -1.17 -26.78 -36.40
C GLN A 302 -0.22 -27.32 -37.47
N ASP A 303 1.08 -27.06 -37.33
CA ASP A 303 2.12 -27.58 -38.24
C ASP A 303 2.21 -29.11 -38.17
N TYR A 304 2.01 -29.72 -36.99
CA TYR A 304 1.95 -31.17 -36.83
C TYR A 304 0.71 -31.79 -37.49
N VAL A 305 -0.46 -31.17 -37.32
CA VAL A 305 -1.73 -31.65 -37.91
C VAL A 305 -1.74 -31.49 -39.43
N THR A 306 -1.24 -30.37 -39.95
CA THR A 306 -1.19 -30.10 -41.40
C THR A 306 -0.11 -30.88 -42.15
N ASN A 307 0.99 -31.28 -41.48
CA ASN A 307 2.04 -32.12 -42.08
C ASN A 307 1.84 -33.63 -41.86
N THR A 308 0.67 -34.07 -41.37
CA THR A 308 0.34 -35.50 -41.36
C THR A 308 0.27 -36.01 -42.80
N PRO A 309 1.12 -36.98 -43.22
CA PRO A 309 1.03 -37.53 -44.57
C PRO A 309 -0.37 -38.12 -44.78
N LYS A 310 -1.04 -37.73 -45.87
CA LYS A 310 -2.34 -38.30 -46.24
C LYS A 310 -2.25 -39.83 -46.18
N PRO A 311 -3.21 -40.54 -45.54
CA PRO A 311 -3.24 -41.99 -45.61
C PRO A 311 -3.41 -42.41 -47.07
N ASN A 312 -2.37 -43.03 -47.63
CA ASN A 312 -2.37 -43.57 -48.98
C ASN A 312 -3.57 -44.51 -49.15
N HIS A 313 -4.49 -44.16 -50.05
CA HIS A 313 -5.60 -45.00 -50.50
C HIS A 313 -5.10 -46.14 -51.40
N ASN A 314 -4.22 -47.00 -50.88
CA ASN A 314 -3.76 -48.17 -51.61
C ASN A 314 -3.58 -49.39 -50.70
N THR A 315 -4.63 -49.71 -49.94
CA THR A 315 -4.83 -51.06 -49.40
C THR A 315 -5.91 -51.76 -50.23
N ARG A 316 -5.43 -52.50 -51.22
CA ARG A 316 -6.20 -53.43 -52.03
C ARG A 316 -6.84 -54.48 -51.11
N VAL A 317 -8.15 -54.48 -51.01
CA VAL A 317 -8.93 -55.54 -50.33
C VAL A 317 -8.75 -56.82 -51.15
N ILE A 318 -7.95 -57.76 -50.65
CA ILE A 318 -7.93 -59.13 -51.16
C ILE A 318 -9.07 -59.86 -50.45
N THR A 319 -10.19 -60.06 -51.15
CA THR A 319 -11.23 -60.99 -50.73
C THR A 319 -10.75 -62.41 -51.01
N ASP A 320 -10.29 -63.13 -50.00
CA ASP A 320 -10.09 -64.56 -50.13
C ASP A 320 -11.38 -65.31 -49.78
N ARG A 321 -11.93 -65.99 -50.78
CA ARG A 321 -13.09 -66.87 -50.67
C ARG A 321 -12.53 -68.30 -50.64
N PRO A 322 -12.85 -69.13 -49.66
CA PRO A 322 -12.43 -70.52 -49.68
C PRO A 322 -13.27 -71.28 -50.71
N ARG A 323 -12.60 -71.97 -51.65
CA ARG A 323 -13.21 -73.07 -52.42
C ARG A 323 -12.42 -74.33 -52.14
N GLY A 324 -13.14 -75.34 -51.63
CA GLY A 324 -12.65 -76.71 -51.55
C GLY A 324 -12.53 -77.37 -52.92
N GLY A 325 -11.83 -78.49 -52.93
CA GLY A 325 -11.49 -79.31 -54.09
C GLY A 325 -10.05 -79.76 -54.00
#